data_AF-A0A1F5LNT9-F1
#
_entry.id   AF-A0A1F5LNT9-F1
#
_cell.length_a   1.000
_cell.length_b   1.000
_cell.length_c   1.000
_cell.angle_alpha   90.00
_cell.angle_beta   90.00
_cell.angle_gamma   90.00
#
_symmetry.space_group_name_H-M   'P 1'
#
loop_
_entity.id
_entity.type
_entity.pdbx_description
1 polymer ?
#
loop_
_entity_poly.entity_id
_entity_poly.type
_entity_poly.pdbx_seq_one_letter_code
_entity_poly.pdbx_strand_id
1 'polypeptide(L)'
;MTTAAFNYMDPSSYDPNATEAFKKPWSKVDGPGQSYKLTSYQRSVENIRGRESEFSIDNAGFAVYNELAKEAAFTDETKVKKGYYSEVEDLLRKKLPGVKKVVIFDHTIRRRTPGSARAPVQQVHVDQTPRAAEVRVRRHVPENEAEELLKGRYQIINVWRPIENPASDFPLAVIDWRSTDPSDYVKVDLLYPKGEESREVAPNPESAFSTDGYEVKGETYGVAPNDNHRFFYAKDMTPEEVMLIKCFDSRSHTMTGGKTDIAHATCHTAFVDPQTPAGAPGRQSIEPFKMGTTESSQHKTWTKEPYLISTDPSLIPIPTLNTWFATEEVYWAKPMPEDAMRATLQNSLCFGLYHCPNKDSNGTKDSKAEKLEFIGIARCITDTTTFIYLTDVFILPTYQGSGLGKWLVSCVQEVIETMPYLRRSLLFTGDWKRSVPFYERTMGVDVVEF
;
A
#
# COMPACT_ATOMS: atom_id res chain seq x y z
N MET A 1 -8.04 -30.92 -3.37
CA MET A 1 -7.25 -30.53 -4.56
C MET A 1 -7.98 -31.05 -5.78
N THR A 2 -8.14 -30.23 -6.81
CA THR A 2 -8.69 -30.63 -8.13
C THR A 2 -7.71 -30.18 -9.22
N THR A 3 -7.98 -30.51 -10.49
CA THR A 3 -7.18 -30.07 -11.64
C THR A 3 -8.08 -29.27 -12.58
N ALA A 4 -7.60 -28.11 -13.03
CA ALA A 4 -8.35 -27.25 -13.95
C ALA A 4 -7.44 -26.67 -15.03
N ALA A 5 -8.07 -26.20 -16.10
CA ALA A 5 -7.42 -25.51 -17.20
C ALA A 5 -7.24 -24.02 -16.87
N PHE A 6 -6.01 -23.50 -17.02
CA PHE A 6 -5.68 -22.10 -16.81
C PHE A 6 -5.00 -21.52 -18.05
N ASN A 7 -5.41 -20.34 -18.49
CA ASN A 7 -4.88 -19.72 -19.71
C ASN A 7 -3.77 -18.72 -19.38
N TYR A 8 -2.57 -19.02 -19.84
CA TYR A 8 -1.38 -18.18 -19.70
C TYR A 8 -1.04 -17.50 -21.03
N MET A 9 -0.25 -16.43 -20.98
CA MET A 9 0.36 -15.86 -22.17
C MET A 9 1.37 -16.84 -22.77
N ASP A 10 1.23 -17.15 -24.06
CA ASP A 10 2.15 -18.01 -24.81
C ASP A 10 3.49 -17.27 -25.01
N PRO A 11 4.61 -17.72 -24.39
CA PRO A 11 5.90 -17.06 -24.51
C PRO A 11 6.45 -16.99 -25.94
N SER A 12 5.95 -17.82 -26.86
CA SER A 12 6.35 -17.78 -28.28
C SER A 12 5.63 -16.69 -29.09
N SER A 13 4.66 -16.00 -28.48
CA SER A 13 3.76 -15.06 -29.17
C SER A 13 4.04 -13.58 -28.90
N TYR A 14 5.05 -13.25 -28.09
CA TYR A 14 5.45 -11.88 -27.78
C TYR A 14 6.96 -11.79 -27.56
N ASP A 15 7.52 -10.59 -27.72
CA ASP A 15 8.89 -10.30 -27.30
C ASP A 15 8.87 -9.86 -25.82
N PRO A 16 9.47 -10.64 -24.89
CA PRO A 16 9.48 -10.29 -23.47
C PRO A 16 10.30 -9.03 -23.15
N ASN A 17 11.15 -8.58 -24.08
CA ASN A 17 12.01 -7.41 -23.92
C ASN A 17 11.43 -6.14 -24.59
N ALA A 18 10.34 -6.26 -25.32
CA ALA A 18 9.76 -5.12 -26.02
C ALA A 18 9.18 -4.10 -25.02
N THR A 19 9.73 -2.89 -25.03
CA THR A 19 9.28 -1.76 -24.18
C THR A 19 8.55 -0.67 -24.97
N GLU A 20 8.71 -0.65 -26.29
CA GLU A 20 8.07 0.33 -27.16
C GLU A 20 6.59 0.03 -27.35
N ALA A 21 5.75 1.06 -27.31
CA ALA A 21 4.31 0.95 -27.57
C ALA A 21 4.05 0.24 -28.91
N PHE A 22 3.01 -0.59 -28.95
CA PHE A 22 2.62 -1.42 -30.10
C PHE A 22 3.63 -2.51 -30.54
N LYS A 23 4.87 -2.50 -30.05
CA LYS A 23 5.79 -3.66 -30.13
C LYS A 23 5.67 -4.56 -28.92
N LYS A 24 5.53 -3.95 -27.75
CA LYS A 24 5.15 -4.60 -26.50
C LYS A 24 3.79 -5.29 -26.65
N PRO A 25 3.54 -6.45 -26.00
CA PRO A 25 2.22 -7.07 -26.03
C PRO A 25 1.13 -6.11 -25.55
N TRP A 26 -0.04 -6.17 -26.18
CA TRP A 26 -1.14 -5.24 -25.93
C TRP A 26 -2.48 -5.95 -25.99
N SER A 27 -3.47 -5.37 -25.32
CA SER A 27 -4.88 -5.76 -25.33
C SER A 27 -5.77 -4.54 -25.48
N LYS A 28 -6.85 -4.67 -26.25
CA LYS A 28 -7.90 -3.66 -26.36
C LYS A 28 -8.84 -3.74 -25.18
N VAL A 29 -9.34 -2.59 -24.72
CA VAL A 29 -10.28 -2.53 -23.59
C VAL A 29 -11.74 -2.70 -24.01
N ASP A 30 -12.04 -2.50 -25.29
CA ASP A 30 -13.37 -2.49 -25.90
C ASP A 30 -13.67 -3.76 -26.70
N GLY A 31 -12.78 -4.76 -26.69
CA GLY A 31 -12.98 -5.99 -27.45
C GLY A 31 -11.91 -7.06 -27.21
N PRO A 32 -12.02 -8.21 -27.92
CA PRO A 32 -11.12 -9.35 -27.74
C PRO A 32 -9.73 -9.16 -28.40
N GLY A 33 -9.47 -7.99 -28.98
CA GLY A 33 -8.25 -7.71 -29.71
C GLY A 33 -7.00 -7.72 -28.83
N GLN A 34 -6.00 -8.51 -29.20
CA GLN A 34 -4.71 -8.58 -28.51
C GLN A 34 -3.59 -9.03 -29.46
N SER A 35 -2.34 -8.71 -29.15
CA SER A 35 -1.17 -9.08 -29.97
C SER A 35 -0.47 -10.37 -29.60
N TYR A 36 -0.92 -11.05 -28.54
CA TYR A 36 -0.35 -12.30 -28.04
C TYR A 36 -1.38 -13.43 -28.05
N LYS A 37 -0.89 -14.67 -27.98
CA LYS A 37 -1.72 -15.87 -27.88
C LYS A 37 -1.85 -16.31 -26.43
N LEU A 38 -2.95 -17.00 -26.14
CA LEU A 38 -3.14 -17.69 -24.88
C LEU A 38 -2.97 -19.20 -25.09
N THR A 39 -2.28 -19.86 -24.17
CA THR A 39 -2.17 -21.31 -24.12
C THR A 39 -2.76 -21.83 -22.82
N SER A 40 -3.57 -22.88 -22.92
CA SER A 40 -4.23 -23.49 -21.77
C SER A 40 -3.37 -24.60 -21.18
N TYR A 41 -3.16 -24.56 -19.87
CA TYR A 41 -2.38 -25.53 -19.13
C TYR A 41 -3.23 -26.16 -18.03
N GLN A 42 -3.14 -27.49 -17.88
CA GLN A 42 -3.72 -28.18 -16.73
C GLN A 42 -2.83 -27.94 -15.50
N ARG A 43 -3.41 -27.42 -14.42
CA ARG A 43 -2.71 -27.21 -13.14
C ARG A 43 -3.59 -27.67 -11.99
N SER A 44 -2.94 -28.13 -10.92
CA SER A 44 -3.61 -28.42 -9.67
C SER A 44 -4.07 -27.11 -9.02
N VAL A 45 -5.27 -27.12 -8.45
CA VAL A 45 -5.83 -26.01 -7.67
C VAL A 45 -6.33 -26.53 -6.33
N GLU A 46 -5.90 -25.87 -5.26
CA GLU A 46 -6.15 -26.25 -3.89
C GLU A 46 -7.28 -25.41 -3.28
N ASN A 47 -8.22 -26.06 -2.61
CA ASN A 47 -9.24 -25.36 -1.84
C ASN A 47 -8.64 -24.91 -0.50
N ILE A 48 -8.79 -23.63 -0.15
CA ILE A 48 -8.25 -23.05 1.08
C ILE A 48 -9.13 -23.22 2.32
N ARG A 49 -10.31 -23.85 2.18
CA ARG A 49 -11.24 -24.03 3.32
C ARG A 49 -10.56 -24.66 4.54
N GLY A 50 -10.66 -23.99 5.69
CA GLY A 50 -10.03 -24.40 6.95
C GLY A 50 -8.54 -24.04 7.07
N ARG A 51 -7.97 -23.40 6.04
CA ARG A 51 -6.56 -22.99 5.93
C ARG A 51 -6.43 -21.49 5.60
N GLU A 52 -7.51 -20.73 5.71
CA GLU A 52 -7.55 -19.31 5.33
C GLU A 52 -6.50 -18.48 6.10
N SER A 53 -6.21 -18.85 7.35
CA SER A 53 -5.21 -18.19 8.20
C SER A 53 -3.75 -18.41 7.76
N GLU A 54 -3.48 -19.37 6.88
CA GLU A 54 -2.15 -19.57 6.29
C GLU A 54 -1.79 -18.46 5.28
N PHE A 55 -2.80 -17.73 4.78
CA PHE A 55 -2.67 -16.77 3.70
C PHE A 55 -2.99 -15.35 4.17
N SER A 56 -2.08 -14.43 3.86
CA SER A 56 -2.21 -13.02 4.12
C SER A 56 -1.83 -12.22 2.87
N ILE A 57 -2.28 -10.98 2.84
CA ILE A 57 -1.97 -10.03 1.77
C ILE A 57 -0.46 -9.84 1.63
N ASP A 58 0.29 -9.88 2.73
CA ASP A 58 1.75 -9.71 2.70
C ASP A 58 2.51 -10.99 2.38
N ASN A 59 2.05 -12.18 2.80
CA ASN A 59 2.79 -13.42 2.52
C ASN A 59 2.49 -14.04 1.15
N ALA A 60 1.22 -14.02 0.70
CA ALA A 60 0.74 -14.76 -0.46
C ALA A 60 0.11 -13.85 -1.51
N GLY A 61 -0.14 -12.58 -1.16
CA GLY A 61 -0.80 -11.61 -2.03
C GLY A 61 -2.32 -11.67 -2.00
N PHE A 62 -2.93 -12.54 -1.19
CA PHE A 62 -4.38 -12.60 -1.01
C PHE A 62 -4.75 -12.99 0.43
N ALA A 63 -5.98 -12.70 0.82
CA ALA A 63 -6.55 -13.15 2.09
C ALA A 63 -8.07 -13.28 1.96
N VAL A 64 -8.68 -14.22 2.69
CA VAL A 64 -10.14 -14.39 2.75
C VAL A 64 -10.63 -14.15 4.17
N TYR A 65 -11.72 -13.39 4.28
CA TYR A 65 -12.34 -13.07 5.57
C TYR A 65 -13.85 -13.32 5.50
N ASN A 66 -14.42 -13.74 6.63
CA ASN A 66 -15.87 -13.71 6.85
C ASN A 66 -16.24 -12.32 7.40
N GLU A 67 -16.83 -11.49 6.54
CA GLU A 67 -17.22 -10.12 6.84
C GLU A 67 -18.48 -9.82 6.02
N LEU A 68 -19.65 -9.88 6.67
CA LEU A 68 -20.94 -9.68 6.03
C LEU A 68 -21.10 -8.24 5.52
N ALA A 69 -21.52 -8.09 4.26
CA ALA A 69 -21.91 -6.79 3.71
C ALA A 69 -23.35 -6.44 4.12
N LYS A 70 -23.61 -5.17 4.42
CA LYS A 70 -24.95 -4.62 4.66
C LYS A 70 -25.69 -4.38 3.35
N GLU A 71 -24.99 -3.91 2.32
CA GLU A 71 -25.52 -3.88 0.97
C GLU A 71 -25.61 -5.32 0.42
N ALA A 72 -26.83 -5.74 0.08
CA ALA A 72 -27.10 -7.10 -0.39
C ALA A 72 -27.49 -7.17 -1.87
N ALA A 73 -28.09 -6.11 -2.43
CA ALA A 73 -28.66 -6.17 -3.78
C ALA A 73 -27.65 -5.73 -4.86
N PHE A 74 -26.82 -4.73 -4.56
CA PHE A 74 -25.84 -4.17 -5.49
C PHE A 74 -26.45 -3.72 -6.83
N THR A 75 -27.71 -3.29 -6.83
CA THR A 75 -28.45 -2.82 -8.01
C THR A 75 -28.56 -1.30 -8.08
N ASP A 76 -28.27 -0.60 -6.99
CA ASP A 76 -28.33 0.85 -6.87
C ASP A 76 -26.91 1.43 -6.72
N GLU A 77 -26.47 2.15 -7.74
CA GLU A 77 -25.13 2.75 -7.77
C GLU A 77 -24.88 3.72 -6.61
N THR A 78 -25.92 4.43 -6.14
CA THR A 78 -25.80 5.34 -5.00
C THR A 78 -25.56 4.57 -3.72
N LYS A 79 -26.27 3.45 -3.51
CA LYS A 79 -26.05 2.58 -2.34
C LYS A 79 -24.67 1.94 -2.36
N VAL A 80 -24.18 1.55 -3.54
CA VAL A 80 -22.80 1.04 -3.67
C VAL A 80 -21.79 2.13 -3.32
N LYS A 81 -21.89 3.32 -3.93
CA LYS A 81 -20.91 4.41 -3.73
C LYS A 81 -20.96 5.07 -2.35
N LYS A 82 -22.13 5.16 -1.71
CA LYS A 82 -22.28 5.81 -0.39
C LYS A 82 -22.31 4.82 0.77
N GLY A 83 -22.85 3.63 0.57
CA GLY A 83 -22.97 2.58 1.59
C GLY A 83 -21.79 1.62 1.53
N TYR A 84 -21.77 0.76 0.51
CA TYR A 84 -20.78 -0.32 0.42
C TYR A 84 -19.33 0.17 0.41
N TYR A 85 -19.05 1.33 -0.19
CA TYR A 85 -17.72 1.93 -0.16
C TYR A 85 -17.22 2.20 1.26
N SER A 86 -18.09 2.69 2.16
CA SER A 86 -17.74 2.87 3.57
C SER A 86 -17.43 1.54 4.23
N GLU A 87 -18.24 0.50 3.96
CA GLU A 87 -18.03 -0.82 4.53
C GLU A 87 -16.68 -1.42 4.11
N VAL A 88 -16.29 -1.18 2.87
CA VAL A 88 -14.99 -1.68 2.41
C VAL A 88 -13.82 -0.85 2.94
N GLU A 89 -13.98 0.46 3.13
CA GLU A 89 -12.95 1.25 3.83
C GLU A 89 -12.73 0.73 5.25
N ASP A 90 -13.81 0.49 6.00
CA ASP A 90 -13.75 -0.08 7.35
C ASP A 90 -13.09 -1.46 7.35
N LEU A 91 -13.45 -2.33 6.41
CA LEU A 91 -12.84 -3.64 6.22
C LEU A 91 -11.32 -3.52 6.01
N LEU A 92 -10.88 -2.65 5.10
CA LEU A 92 -9.46 -2.49 4.80
C LEU A 92 -8.70 -1.95 6.02
N ARG A 93 -9.24 -0.94 6.71
CA ARG A 93 -8.61 -0.40 7.94
C ARG A 93 -8.54 -1.45 9.05
N LYS A 94 -9.55 -2.31 9.15
CA LYS A 94 -9.60 -3.41 10.14
C LYS A 94 -8.60 -4.52 9.83
N LYS A 95 -8.40 -4.86 8.56
CA LYS A 95 -7.60 -6.04 8.15
C LYS A 95 -6.17 -5.71 7.72
N LEU A 96 -5.91 -4.47 7.30
CA LEU A 96 -4.58 -4.04 6.89
C LEU A 96 -4.03 -3.04 7.92
N PRO A 97 -2.85 -3.30 8.50
CA PRO A 97 -2.28 -2.41 9.50
C PRO A 97 -1.82 -1.10 8.88
N GLY A 98 -2.02 0.01 9.60
CA GLY A 98 -1.46 1.31 9.26
C GLY A 98 -2.10 2.01 8.06
N VAL A 99 -3.34 1.67 7.66
CA VAL A 99 -4.05 2.36 6.57
C VAL A 99 -4.35 3.80 6.96
N LYS A 100 -3.70 4.76 6.30
CA LYS A 100 -3.95 6.20 6.49
C LYS A 100 -5.14 6.65 5.65
N LYS A 101 -5.10 6.29 4.37
CA LYS A 101 -6.12 6.69 3.39
C LYS A 101 -6.49 5.53 2.48
N VAL A 102 -7.80 5.41 2.24
CA VAL A 102 -8.38 4.55 1.23
C VAL A 102 -8.99 5.43 0.16
N VAL A 103 -8.64 5.17 -1.10
CA VAL A 103 -9.26 5.80 -2.26
C VAL A 103 -9.88 4.70 -3.11
N ILE A 104 -11.21 4.72 -3.22
CA ILE A 104 -11.97 3.82 -4.08
C ILE A 104 -12.26 4.57 -5.37
N PHE A 105 -11.65 4.13 -6.46
CA PHE A 105 -11.73 4.86 -7.74
C PHE A 105 -12.61 4.20 -8.78
N ASP A 106 -12.92 2.91 -8.63
CA ASP A 106 -13.79 2.19 -9.55
C ASP A 106 -14.42 0.96 -8.87
N HIS A 107 -15.51 0.46 -9.43
CA HIS A 107 -16.02 -0.88 -9.14
C HIS A 107 -16.62 -1.51 -10.37
N THR A 108 -16.36 -2.80 -10.55
CA THR A 108 -17.02 -3.59 -11.59
C THR A 108 -17.98 -4.57 -10.94
N ILE A 109 -19.25 -4.57 -11.38
CA ILE A 109 -20.20 -5.64 -11.06
C ILE A 109 -20.32 -6.54 -12.27
N ARG A 110 -20.13 -7.85 -12.08
CA ARG A 110 -20.29 -8.87 -13.11
C ARG A 110 -21.46 -9.75 -12.75
N ARG A 111 -22.45 -9.86 -13.64
CA ARG A 111 -23.59 -10.77 -13.48
C ARG A 111 -23.67 -11.67 -14.70
N ARG A 112 -23.38 -12.97 -14.52
CA ARG A 112 -23.47 -13.94 -15.61
C ARG A 112 -24.91 -14.42 -15.77
N THR A 113 -25.59 -13.83 -16.74
CA THR A 113 -26.93 -14.23 -17.22
C THR A 113 -26.85 -14.62 -18.71
N PRO A 114 -27.82 -15.35 -19.28
CA PRO A 114 -27.86 -15.60 -20.71
C PRO A 114 -27.77 -14.28 -21.51
N GLY A 115 -26.78 -14.16 -22.41
CA GLY A 115 -26.54 -12.95 -23.20
C GLY A 115 -25.73 -11.84 -22.52
N SER A 116 -25.17 -12.07 -21.34
CA SER A 116 -24.34 -11.07 -20.64
C SER A 116 -23.08 -10.70 -21.44
N ALA A 117 -22.86 -9.40 -21.63
CA ALA A 117 -21.76 -8.84 -22.44
C ALA A 117 -20.37 -9.06 -21.82
N ARG A 118 -20.27 -9.22 -20.50
CA ARG A 118 -19.02 -9.42 -19.76
C ARG A 118 -19.00 -10.75 -19.04
N ALA A 119 -18.24 -11.71 -19.55
CA ALA A 119 -17.96 -12.98 -18.88
C ALA A 119 -16.83 -12.82 -17.83
N PRO A 120 -16.70 -13.79 -16.89
CA PRO A 120 -15.51 -13.92 -16.05
C PRO A 120 -14.23 -13.99 -16.88
N VAL A 121 -13.20 -13.22 -16.49
CA VAL A 121 -11.89 -13.22 -17.17
C VAL A 121 -11.16 -14.52 -16.85
N GLN A 122 -10.81 -15.29 -17.87
CA GLN A 122 -10.16 -16.61 -17.75
C GLN A 122 -8.67 -16.61 -18.14
N GLN A 123 -8.09 -15.44 -18.37
CA GLN A 123 -6.65 -15.26 -18.50
C GLN A 123 -6.04 -15.06 -17.11
N VAL A 124 -4.90 -15.67 -16.84
CA VAL A 124 -4.11 -15.39 -15.63
C VAL A 124 -3.45 -14.02 -15.77
N HIS A 125 -3.74 -13.11 -14.85
CA HIS A 125 -3.31 -11.71 -14.93
C HIS A 125 -3.12 -11.07 -13.55
N VAL A 126 -2.54 -9.87 -13.55
CA VAL A 126 -2.60 -8.89 -12.47
C VAL A 126 -3.01 -7.55 -13.08
N ASP A 127 -3.95 -6.85 -12.44
CA ASP A 127 -4.56 -5.64 -13.00
C ASP A 127 -3.62 -4.44 -13.11
N GLN A 128 -2.49 -4.44 -12.41
CA GLN A 128 -1.62 -3.27 -12.30
C GLN A 128 -0.16 -3.67 -12.42
N THR A 129 0.58 -2.88 -13.19
CA THR A 129 2.04 -2.81 -13.11
C THR A 129 2.46 -1.68 -12.17
N PRO A 130 3.74 -1.59 -11.76
CA PRO A 130 4.22 -0.48 -10.94
C PRO A 130 3.89 0.90 -11.52
N ARG A 131 4.08 1.06 -12.84
CA ARG A 131 3.76 2.29 -13.57
C ARG A 131 2.26 2.57 -13.53
N ALA A 132 1.42 1.56 -13.79
CA ALA A 132 -0.03 1.72 -13.75
C ALA A 132 -0.52 2.10 -12.34
N ALA A 133 0.07 1.48 -11.31
CA ALA A 133 -0.27 1.77 -9.93
C ALA A 133 0.04 3.22 -9.54
N GLU A 134 1.23 3.72 -9.89
CA GLU A 134 1.59 5.14 -9.67
C GLU A 134 0.64 6.09 -10.40
N VAL A 135 0.34 5.81 -11.69
CA VAL A 135 -0.61 6.62 -12.47
C VAL A 135 -1.99 6.65 -11.81
N ARG A 136 -2.43 5.55 -11.19
CA ARG A 136 -3.69 5.52 -10.42
C ARG A 136 -3.63 6.43 -9.21
N VAL A 137 -2.49 6.56 -8.53
CA VAL A 137 -2.34 7.47 -7.37
C VAL A 137 -2.53 8.90 -7.84
N ARG A 138 -1.74 9.28 -8.84
CA ARG A 138 -1.72 10.64 -9.40
C ARG A 138 -3.08 11.05 -9.99
N ARG A 139 -3.85 10.10 -10.51
CA ARG A 139 -5.17 10.37 -11.12
C ARG A 139 -6.29 10.57 -10.09
N HIS A 140 -6.24 9.92 -8.94
CA HIS A 140 -7.37 9.88 -7.99
C HIS A 140 -7.08 10.59 -6.66
N VAL A 141 -5.89 11.15 -6.52
CA VAL A 141 -5.46 11.93 -5.36
C VAL A 141 -5.04 13.32 -5.85
N PRO A 142 -5.34 14.41 -5.11
CA PRO A 142 -4.82 15.75 -5.40
C PRO A 142 -3.29 15.74 -5.57
N GLU A 143 -2.78 16.50 -6.52
CA GLU A 143 -1.36 16.46 -6.93
C GLU A 143 -0.38 16.64 -5.75
N ASN A 144 -0.64 17.63 -4.90
CA ASN A 144 0.18 17.90 -3.72
C ASN A 144 0.19 16.75 -2.70
N GLU A 145 -0.89 15.98 -2.62
CA GLU A 145 -1.00 14.83 -1.73
C GLU A 145 -0.41 13.57 -2.40
N ALA A 146 -0.58 13.40 -3.71
CA ALA A 146 -0.07 12.26 -4.46
C ALA A 146 1.46 12.14 -4.31
N GLU A 147 2.20 13.25 -4.39
CA GLU A 147 3.67 13.24 -4.20
C GLU A 147 4.08 12.76 -2.82
N GLU A 148 3.33 13.12 -1.77
CA GLU A 148 3.62 12.65 -0.41
C GLU A 148 3.23 11.17 -0.22
N LEU A 149 2.10 10.75 -0.79
CA LEU A 149 1.65 9.36 -0.70
C LEU A 149 2.59 8.39 -1.42
N LEU A 150 3.16 8.81 -2.56
CA LEU A 150 4.10 8.00 -3.34
C LEU A 150 5.46 7.79 -2.64
N LYS A 151 5.81 8.64 -1.66
CA LYS A 151 6.99 8.43 -0.81
C LYS A 151 6.76 7.35 0.25
N GLY A 152 5.50 7.10 0.60
CA GLY A 152 5.10 6.08 1.58
C GLY A 152 4.80 4.72 0.94
N ARG A 153 4.33 3.75 1.75
CA ARG A 153 3.79 2.52 1.19
C ARG A 153 2.40 2.78 0.65
N TYR A 154 2.22 2.54 -0.64
CA TYR A 154 0.91 2.45 -1.28
C TYR A 154 0.72 1.07 -1.91
N GLN A 155 -0.54 0.62 -1.89
CA GLN A 155 -0.99 -0.68 -2.34
C GLN A 155 -2.24 -0.51 -3.19
N ILE A 156 -2.42 -1.41 -4.16
CA ILE A 156 -3.70 -1.56 -4.86
C ILE A 156 -4.30 -2.90 -4.50
N ILE A 157 -5.52 -2.88 -3.94
CA ILE A 157 -6.21 -4.06 -3.43
C ILE A 157 -7.58 -4.23 -4.08
N ASN A 158 -7.70 -5.30 -4.86
CA ASN A 158 -8.90 -6.05 -5.20
C ASN A 158 -9.74 -6.39 -3.97
N VAL A 159 -10.99 -5.92 -3.82
CA VAL A 159 -11.90 -6.47 -2.80
C VAL A 159 -13.01 -7.23 -3.50
N TRP A 160 -12.80 -8.53 -3.68
CA TRP A 160 -13.69 -9.40 -4.44
C TRP A 160 -14.74 -10.05 -3.54
N ARG A 161 -16.01 -9.95 -3.92
CA ARG A 161 -17.14 -10.53 -3.19
C ARG A 161 -18.19 -11.12 -4.14
N PRO A 162 -18.67 -12.35 -3.90
CA PRO A 162 -19.91 -12.87 -4.47
C PRO A 162 -21.12 -12.08 -3.93
N ILE A 163 -22.07 -11.66 -4.76
CA ILE A 163 -23.13 -10.74 -4.31
C ILE A 163 -24.53 -11.35 -4.19
N GLU A 164 -24.79 -12.49 -4.83
CA GLU A 164 -26.14 -13.10 -4.85
C GLU A 164 -26.12 -14.54 -4.33
N ASN A 165 -25.23 -15.36 -4.89
CA ASN A 165 -25.14 -16.79 -4.59
C ASN A 165 -23.68 -17.16 -4.29
N PRO A 166 -23.44 -18.32 -3.65
CA PRO A 166 -22.11 -18.89 -3.59
C PRO A 166 -21.46 -18.95 -4.97
N ALA A 167 -20.19 -18.56 -5.06
CA ALA A 167 -19.44 -18.52 -6.31
C ALA A 167 -18.94 -19.91 -6.73
N SER A 168 -19.87 -20.83 -6.98
CA SER A 168 -19.58 -22.18 -7.49
C SER A 168 -19.35 -22.20 -9.00
N ASP A 169 -20.02 -21.30 -9.74
CA ASP A 169 -19.81 -21.07 -11.17
C ASP A 169 -18.63 -20.11 -11.37
N PHE A 170 -17.64 -20.51 -12.16
CA PHE A 170 -16.42 -19.74 -12.42
C PHE A 170 -15.78 -19.12 -11.15
N PRO A 171 -15.45 -19.90 -10.10
CA PRO A 171 -14.80 -19.36 -8.91
C PRO A 171 -13.50 -18.62 -9.23
N LEU A 172 -13.06 -17.79 -8.29
CA LEU A 172 -11.81 -17.05 -8.44
C LEU A 172 -10.63 -17.87 -7.91
N ALA A 173 -9.70 -18.18 -8.80
CA ALA A 173 -8.40 -18.74 -8.44
C ALA A 173 -7.36 -17.63 -8.30
N VAL A 174 -6.45 -17.83 -7.36
CA VAL A 174 -5.30 -16.97 -7.06
C VAL A 174 -4.03 -17.84 -7.01
N ILE A 175 -2.89 -17.30 -7.43
CA ILE A 175 -1.59 -17.95 -7.30
C ILE A 175 -0.92 -17.43 -6.03
N ASP A 176 -0.46 -18.33 -5.16
CA ASP A 176 0.38 -17.96 -4.02
C ASP A 176 1.67 -17.29 -4.52
N TRP A 177 1.83 -16.01 -4.21
CA TRP A 177 2.96 -15.21 -4.68
C TRP A 177 4.33 -15.83 -4.35
N ARG A 178 4.45 -16.62 -3.28
CA ARG A 178 5.71 -17.32 -2.93
C ARG A 178 6.14 -18.35 -3.97
N SER A 179 5.26 -18.67 -4.92
CA SER A 179 5.47 -19.61 -6.01
C SER A 179 5.63 -18.94 -7.38
N THR A 180 5.73 -17.60 -7.42
CA THR A 180 5.99 -16.84 -8.65
C THR A 180 7.44 -16.35 -8.71
N ASP A 181 7.90 -16.05 -9.92
CA ASP A 181 9.16 -15.40 -10.24
C ASP A 181 8.90 -14.04 -10.92
N PRO A 182 9.74 -13.01 -10.73
CA PRO A 182 9.60 -11.74 -11.43
C PRO A 182 9.49 -11.86 -12.96
N SER A 183 10.10 -12.89 -13.56
CA SER A 183 10.02 -13.16 -15.01
C SER A 183 8.66 -13.72 -15.47
N ASP A 184 7.80 -14.17 -14.56
CA ASP A 184 6.45 -14.63 -14.89
C ASP A 184 5.55 -13.45 -15.33
N TYR A 185 5.87 -12.23 -14.92
CA TYR A 185 5.05 -11.04 -15.11
C TYR A 185 5.40 -10.31 -16.42
N VAL A 186 4.49 -10.40 -17.40
CA VAL A 186 4.65 -9.77 -18.72
C VAL A 186 3.83 -8.49 -18.76
N LYS A 187 4.49 -7.34 -18.90
CA LYS A 187 3.79 -6.05 -19.01
C LYS A 187 3.00 -6.01 -20.32
N VAL A 188 1.71 -5.74 -20.25
CA VAL A 188 0.78 -5.65 -21.39
C VAL A 188 0.19 -4.24 -21.46
N ASP A 189 0.28 -3.58 -22.60
CA ASP A 189 -0.34 -2.28 -22.81
C ASP A 189 -1.86 -2.39 -23.01
N LEU A 190 -2.63 -1.50 -22.39
CA LEU A 190 -4.06 -1.38 -22.64
C LEU A 190 -4.32 -0.28 -23.66
N LEU A 191 -4.92 -0.69 -24.79
CA LEU A 191 -5.29 0.18 -25.90
C LEU A 191 -6.72 0.69 -25.73
N TYR A 192 -6.87 2.01 -25.76
CA TYR A 192 -8.15 2.71 -25.70
C TYR A 192 -8.42 3.41 -27.03
N PRO A 193 -9.69 3.46 -27.50
CA PRO A 193 -10.06 4.27 -28.66
C PRO A 193 -9.71 5.75 -28.46
N LYS A 194 -9.21 6.40 -29.51
CA LYS A 194 -8.98 7.84 -29.54
C LYS A 194 -10.32 8.57 -29.64
N GLY A 195 -10.52 9.60 -28.82
CA GLY A 195 -11.63 10.54 -28.97
C GLY A 195 -13.00 10.12 -28.42
N GLU A 196 -13.17 8.89 -27.92
CA GLU A 196 -14.39 8.47 -27.22
C GLU A 196 -14.14 8.28 -25.72
N GLU A 197 -15.04 8.83 -24.89
CA GLU A 197 -15.27 8.31 -23.54
C GLU A 197 -15.84 6.91 -23.73
N SER A 198 -15.19 5.90 -23.12
CA SER A 198 -15.49 4.47 -23.22
C SER A 198 -17.00 4.17 -23.20
N ARG A 199 -17.63 4.11 -24.37
CA ARG A 199 -18.98 3.55 -24.53
C ARG A 199 -18.82 2.05 -24.74
N GLU A 200 -19.70 1.28 -24.13
CA GLU A 200 -19.80 -0.17 -24.32
C GLU A 200 -20.34 -0.48 -25.73
N VAL A 201 -19.54 -0.25 -26.76
CA VAL A 201 -19.86 -0.60 -28.14
C VAL A 201 -19.35 -2.02 -28.38
N ALA A 202 -20.20 -2.88 -28.96
CA ALA A 202 -19.79 -4.22 -29.34
C ALA A 202 -18.63 -4.14 -30.36
N PRO A 203 -17.53 -4.89 -30.16
CA PRO A 203 -16.36 -4.78 -31.01
C PRO A 203 -16.66 -5.23 -32.44
N ASN A 204 -16.16 -4.48 -33.43
CA ASN A 204 -16.16 -4.93 -34.82
C ASN A 204 -15.14 -6.09 -34.97
N PRO A 205 -15.58 -7.32 -35.32
CA PRO A 205 -14.67 -8.45 -35.46
C PRO A 205 -13.58 -8.22 -36.52
N GLU A 206 -13.86 -7.43 -37.57
CA GLU A 206 -12.93 -7.17 -38.66
C GLU A 206 -11.75 -6.25 -38.26
N SER A 207 -11.90 -5.49 -37.17
CA SER A 207 -10.85 -4.59 -36.65
C SER A 207 -10.22 -5.09 -35.35
N ALA A 208 -10.52 -6.33 -34.92
CA ALA A 208 -10.05 -6.87 -33.64
C ALA A 208 -8.52 -6.73 -33.46
N PHE A 209 -7.75 -6.93 -34.52
CA PHE A 209 -6.28 -6.85 -34.48
C PHE A 209 -5.69 -5.53 -35.00
N SER A 210 -6.50 -4.63 -35.56
CA SER A 210 -6.00 -3.32 -36.00
C SER A 210 -5.78 -2.40 -34.81
N THR A 211 -4.66 -1.69 -34.78
CA THR A 211 -4.37 -0.66 -33.76
C THR A 211 -4.73 0.76 -34.22
N ASP A 212 -5.28 0.89 -35.44
CA ASP A 212 -5.67 2.19 -36.00
C ASP A 212 -6.78 2.82 -35.16
N GLY A 213 -6.60 4.08 -34.80
CA GLY A 213 -7.54 4.79 -33.93
C GLY A 213 -7.39 4.47 -32.43
N TYR A 214 -6.37 3.72 -32.01
CA TYR A 214 -6.10 3.42 -30.60
C TYR A 214 -4.87 4.14 -30.06
N GLU A 215 -4.84 4.34 -28.75
CA GLU A 215 -3.70 4.85 -27.99
C GLU A 215 -3.49 4.07 -26.69
N VAL A 216 -2.23 3.98 -26.23
CA VAL A 216 -1.88 3.33 -24.97
C VAL A 216 -2.24 4.26 -23.81
N LYS A 217 -3.17 3.85 -22.94
CA LYS A 217 -3.58 4.62 -21.74
C LYS A 217 -3.53 3.84 -20.44
N GLY A 218 -3.23 2.55 -20.49
CA GLY A 218 -3.10 1.70 -19.31
C GLY A 218 -2.06 0.61 -19.50
N GLU A 219 -1.81 -0.14 -18.44
CA GLU A 219 -0.88 -1.27 -18.45
C GLU A 219 -1.29 -2.27 -17.37
N THR A 220 -1.24 -3.56 -17.70
CA THR A 220 -1.49 -4.67 -16.77
C THR A 220 -0.34 -5.67 -16.85
N TYR A 221 -0.34 -6.68 -15.98
CA TYR A 221 0.47 -7.86 -16.21
C TYR A 221 -0.40 -8.98 -16.78
N GLY A 222 0.00 -9.53 -17.92
CA GLY A 222 -0.31 -10.91 -18.22
C GLY A 222 0.78 -11.82 -17.62
N VAL A 223 0.49 -13.12 -17.53
CA VAL A 223 1.36 -14.05 -16.81
C VAL A 223 1.82 -15.17 -17.74
N ALA A 224 3.13 -15.42 -17.76
CA ALA A 224 3.77 -16.53 -18.46
C ALA A 224 3.58 -17.85 -17.67
N PRO A 225 3.57 -19.02 -18.32
CA PRO A 225 3.43 -20.29 -17.62
C PRO A 225 4.68 -20.60 -16.79
N ASN A 226 4.46 -21.06 -15.56
CA ASN A 226 5.50 -21.55 -14.65
C ASN A 226 4.95 -22.79 -13.93
N ASP A 227 5.76 -23.86 -13.86
CA ASP A 227 5.35 -25.12 -13.23
C ASP A 227 5.36 -25.05 -11.70
N ASN A 228 6.03 -24.04 -11.13
CA ASN A 228 6.00 -23.80 -9.70
C ASN A 228 4.70 -23.15 -9.23
N HIS A 229 3.90 -22.55 -10.12
CA HIS A 229 2.67 -21.85 -9.76
C HIS A 229 1.72 -22.73 -8.93
N ARG A 230 1.41 -22.29 -7.71
CA ARG A 230 0.46 -22.95 -6.81
C ARG A 230 -0.86 -22.19 -6.79
N PHE A 231 -1.87 -22.76 -7.42
CA PHE A 231 -3.22 -22.18 -7.42
C PHE A 231 -4.00 -22.55 -6.17
N PHE A 232 -4.71 -21.56 -5.66
CA PHE A 232 -5.62 -21.65 -4.55
C PHE A 232 -6.97 -21.01 -4.90
N TYR A 233 -8.03 -21.46 -4.24
CA TYR A 233 -9.35 -20.81 -4.30
C TYR A 233 -10.15 -21.10 -3.04
N ALA A 234 -11.12 -20.24 -2.73
CA ALA A 234 -12.13 -20.51 -1.72
C ALA A 234 -13.35 -21.17 -2.38
N LYS A 235 -13.50 -22.49 -2.20
CA LYS A 235 -14.62 -23.22 -2.78
C LYS A 235 -15.95 -22.72 -2.21
N ASP A 236 -16.93 -22.49 -3.10
CA ASP A 236 -18.28 -22.07 -2.75
C ASP A 236 -18.30 -20.82 -1.85
N MET A 237 -17.43 -19.85 -2.16
CA MET A 237 -17.36 -18.58 -1.42
C MET A 237 -18.72 -17.89 -1.42
N THR A 238 -19.25 -17.55 -0.25
CA THR A 238 -20.60 -17.01 -0.09
C THR A 238 -20.60 -15.47 -0.09
N PRO A 239 -21.77 -14.83 -0.20
CA PRO A 239 -21.86 -13.37 -0.06
C PRO A 239 -21.48 -12.81 1.32
N GLU A 240 -21.34 -13.67 2.33
CA GLU A 240 -20.85 -13.27 3.67
C GLU A 240 -19.33 -13.14 3.73
N GLU A 241 -18.65 -13.56 2.67
CA GLU A 241 -17.19 -13.64 2.61
C GLU A 241 -16.63 -12.62 1.63
N VAL A 242 -15.36 -12.25 1.87
CA VAL A 242 -14.63 -11.31 1.03
C VAL A 242 -13.19 -11.77 0.84
N MET A 243 -12.71 -11.68 -0.41
CA MET A 243 -11.33 -11.99 -0.77
C MET A 243 -10.63 -10.68 -1.11
N LEU A 244 -9.56 -10.40 -0.38
CA LEU A 244 -8.62 -9.35 -0.73
C LEU A 244 -7.59 -9.92 -1.70
N ILE A 245 -7.32 -9.18 -2.78
CA ILE A 245 -6.42 -9.55 -3.87
C ILE A 245 -5.45 -8.39 -4.06
N LYS A 246 -4.17 -8.60 -3.78
CA LYS A 246 -3.16 -7.57 -3.97
C LYS A 246 -2.80 -7.47 -5.45
N CYS A 247 -3.07 -6.32 -6.06
CA CYS A 247 -2.67 -6.02 -7.43
C CYS A 247 -1.34 -5.27 -7.50
N PHE A 248 -0.93 -4.60 -6.43
CA PHE A 248 0.37 -3.93 -6.34
C PHE A 248 0.74 -3.60 -4.89
N ASP A 249 2.03 -3.59 -4.57
CA ASP A 249 2.59 -3.07 -3.32
C ASP A 249 3.98 -2.47 -3.52
N SER A 250 4.09 -1.18 -3.21
CA SER A 250 5.33 -0.39 -3.34
C SER A 250 6.46 -0.83 -2.41
N ARG A 251 6.19 -1.66 -1.39
CA ARG A 251 7.22 -2.23 -0.50
C ARG A 251 7.68 -3.64 -0.89
N SER A 252 7.17 -4.21 -1.97
CA SER A 252 7.63 -5.52 -2.42
C SER A 252 9.04 -5.46 -3.02
N HIS A 253 9.76 -6.58 -3.00
CA HIS A 253 11.16 -6.67 -3.45
C HIS A 253 11.40 -6.28 -4.93
N THR A 254 10.37 -6.22 -5.76
CA THR A 254 10.47 -5.78 -7.15
C THR A 254 10.61 -4.26 -7.27
N MET A 255 10.40 -3.52 -6.17
CA MET A 255 10.56 -2.08 -6.05
C MET A 255 11.90 -1.72 -5.43
N THR A 256 12.45 -0.55 -5.78
CA THR A 256 13.69 -0.03 -5.21
C THR A 256 13.58 0.08 -3.69
N GLY A 257 14.46 -0.61 -2.95
CA GLY A 257 14.42 -0.63 -1.48
C GLY A 257 13.30 -1.50 -0.88
N GLY A 258 12.66 -2.33 -1.69
CA GLY A 258 11.60 -3.24 -1.27
C GLY A 258 12.06 -4.37 -0.35
N LYS A 259 11.11 -5.00 0.33
CA LYS A 259 11.33 -6.14 1.23
C LYS A 259 11.00 -7.47 0.56
N THR A 260 11.77 -8.50 0.90
CA THR A 260 11.64 -9.86 0.34
C THR A 260 10.48 -10.67 0.93
N ASP A 261 9.91 -10.22 2.05
CA ASP A 261 8.79 -10.87 2.76
C ASP A 261 7.43 -10.27 2.43
N ILE A 262 7.35 -9.33 1.47
CA ILE A 262 6.12 -8.67 1.06
C ILE A 262 5.78 -9.06 -0.38
N ALA A 263 4.61 -9.66 -0.54
CA ALA A 263 4.06 -10.01 -1.83
C ALA A 263 3.91 -8.78 -2.73
N HIS A 264 4.40 -8.89 -3.97
CA HIS A 264 4.28 -7.83 -4.98
C HIS A 264 2.84 -7.67 -5.45
N ALA A 265 2.28 -8.78 -5.91
CA ALA A 265 0.90 -8.92 -6.35
C ALA A 265 0.56 -10.41 -6.41
N THR A 266 -0.73 -10.74 -6.41
CA THR A 266 -1.22 -12.09 -6.68
C THR A 266 -1.81 -12.18 -8.08
N CYS A 267 -1.30 -13.12 -8.86
CA CYS A 267 -1.92 -13.49 -10.13
C CYS A 267 -3.29 -14.11 -9.84
N HIS A 268 -4.30 -13.80 -10.64
CA HIS A 268 -5.65 -14.29 -10.43
C HIS A 268 -6.40 -14.49 -11.75
N THR A 269 -7.44 -15.33 -11.69
CA THR A 269 -8.29 -15.62 -12.83
C THR A 269 -9.57 -16.32 -12.40
N ALA A 270 -10.62 -16.21 -13.21
CA ALA A 270 -11.76 -17.11 -13.10
C ALA A 270 -11.44 -18.44 -13.79
N PHE A 271 -11.86 -19.56 -13.23
CA PHE A 271 -11.63 -20.86 -13.84
C PHE A 271 -12.87 -21.74 -13.78
N VAL A 272 -12.94 -22.73 -14.67
CA VAL A 272 -13.99 -23.76 -14.63
C VAL A 272 -13.61 -24.78 -13.55
N ASP A 273 -14.32 -24.79 -12.42
CA ASP A 273 -14.17 -25.85 -11.41
C ASP A 273 -14.87 -27.12 -11.92
N PRO A 274 -14.16 -28.25 -12.14
CA PRO A 274 -14.79 -29.50 -12.54
C PRO A 274 -15.82 -30.02 -11.53
N GLN A 275 -15.80 -29.48 -10.31
CA GLN A 275 -16.71 -29.83 -9.23
C GLN A 275 -17.89 -28.85 -9.09
N THR A 276 -18.09 -27.91 -10.03
CA THR A 276 -19.28 -27.05 -10.03
C THR A 276 -20.55 -27.91 -10.13
N PRO A 277 -21.50 -27.79 -9.18
CA PRO A 277 -22.74 -28.56 -9.23
C PRO A 277 -23.54 -28.30 -10.51
N ALA A 278 -24.20 -29.35 -11.02
CA ALA A 278 -25.12 -29.19 -12.14
C ALA A 278 -26.25 -28.23 -11.76
N GLY A 279 -26.51 -27.22 -12.60
CA GLY A 279 -27.51 -26.19 -12.32
C GLY A 279 -27.06 -25.10 -11.34
N ALA A 280 -25.77 -25.03 -10.99
CA ALA A 280 -25.25 -23.92 -10.20
C ALA A 280 -25.62 -22.58 -10.86
N PRO A 281 -26.09 -21.59 -10.07
CA PRO A 281 -26.44 -20.28 -10.60
C PRO A 281 -25.21 -19.60 -11.18
N GLY A 282 -25.42 -18.80 -12.25
CA GLY A 282 -24.36 -18.04 -12.86
C GLY A 282 -23.71 -17.07 -11.87
N ARG A 283 -22.38 -16.97 -11.90
CA ARG A 283 -21.62 -16.11 -10.98
C ARG A 283 -22.11 -14.67 -11.01
N GLN A 284 -22.34 -14.12 -9.83
CA GLN A 284 -22.51 -12.68 -9.64
C GLN A 284 -21.50 -12.19 -8.61
N SER A 285 -20.68 -11.21 -8.97
CA SER A 285 -19.62 -10.69 -8.11
C SER A 285 -19.43 -9.19 -8.29
N ILE A 286 -18.83 -8.56 -7.27
CA ILE A 286 -18.37 -7.19 -7.30
C ILE A 286 -16.86 -7.12 -7.02
N GLU A 287 -16.19 -6.23 -7.76
CA GLU A 287 -14.76 -5.94 -7.69
C GLU A 287 -14.55 -4.42 -7.62
N PRO A 288 -14.66 -3.78 -6.44
CA PRO A 288 -14.16 -2.43 -6.22
C PRO A 288 -12.63 -2.37 -6.23
N PHE A 289 -12.08 -1.58 -7.15
CA PHE A 289 -10.65 -1.28 -7.25
C PHE A 289 -10.27 -0.18 -6.27
N LYS A 290 -9.19 -0.40 -5.52
CA LYS A 290 -8.81 0.48 -4.43
C LYS A 290 -7.34 0.74 -4.34
N MET A 291 -7.02 1.94 -3.91
CA MET A 291 -5.71 2.34 -3.47
C MET A 291 -5.72 2.56 -1.97
N GLY A 292 -5.01 1.71 -1.24
CA GLY A 292 -4.73 1.92 0.17
C GLY A 292 -3.33 2.49 0.31
N THR A 293 -3.17 3.60 1.03
CA THR A 293 -1.85 4.05 1.47
C THR A 293 -1.69 3.65 2.92
N THR A 294 -0.65 2.86 3.18
CA THR A 294 -0.28 2.38 4.51
C THR A 294 1.03 3.06 4.93
N GLU A 295 1.06 3.54 6.16
CA GLU A 295 2.07 4.39 6.81
C GLU A 295 3.50 4.48 6.20
N SER A 296 3.96 5.73 5.99
CA SER A 296 5.13 6.23 6.73
C SER A 296 4.74 6.29 8.21
N SER A 297 5.64 5.88 9.11
CA SER A 297 5.41 5.70 10.55
C SER A 297 4.37 6.67 11.14
N GLN A 298 3.38 6.15 11.86
CA GLN A 298 2.45 6.95 12.65
C GLN A 298 3.23 8.02 13.46
N HIS A 299 3.20 9.26 13.00
CA HIS A 299 3.87 10.34 13.71
C HIS A 299 3.06 10.64 14.98
N LYS A 300 3.58 10.23 16.13
CA LYS A 300 3.05 10.57 17.45
C LYS A 300 3.22 12.06 17.74
N THR A 301 2.26 12.62 18.47
CA THR A 301 2.28 13.98 18.97
C THR A 301 1.90 14.01 20.45
N TRP A 302 2.63 14.77 21.25
CA TRP A 302 2.36 15.02 22.66
C TRP A 302 2.14 16.52 22.88
N THR A 303 1.22 16.87 23.77
CA THR A 303 0.90 18.27 24.09
C THR A 303 1.06 18.52 25.58
N LYS A 304 1.75 19.61 25.91
CA LYS A 304 1.87 20.16 27.26
C LYS A 304 1.81 21.67 27.12
N GLU A 305 0.60 22.23 27.11
CA GLU A 305 0.39 23.66 26.83
C GLU A 305 1.37 24.55 27.63
N PRO A 306 2.04 25.52 26.97
CA PRO A 306 1.92 25.94 25.56
C PRO A 306 2.82 25.18 24.57
N TYR A 307 3.21 23.94 24.84
CA TYR A 307 4.20 23.19 24.05
C TYR A 307 3.64 21.95 23.36
N LEU A 308 4.29 21.57 22.26
CA LEU A 308 3.96 20.39 21.46
C LEU A 308 5.24 19.64 21.07
N ILE A 309 5.23 18.32 21.15
CA ILE A 309 6.27 17.45 20.56
C ILE A 309 5.63 16.66 19.44
N SER A 310 6.28 16.57 18.28
CA SER A 310 5.83 15.72 17.17
C SER A 310 6.98 14.88 16.63
N THR A 311 6.66 13.67 16.19
CA THR A 311 7.61 12.81 15.47
C THR A 311 7.57 12.95 13.95
N ASP A 312 6.83 13.93 13.44
CA ASP A 312 6.78 14.23 12.01
C ASP A 312 8.04 15.00 11.56
N PRO A 313 8.94 14.39 10.77
CA PRO A 313 10.16 15.05 10.33
C PRO A 313 9.88 16.19 9.34
N SER A 314 8.69 16.25 8.72
CA SER A 314 8.32 17.35 7.80
C SER A 314 8.09 18.66 8.53
N LEU A 315 7.79 18.62 9.83
CA LEU A 315 7.64 19.81 10.67
C LEU A 315 8.98 20.40 11.12
N ILE A 316 10.11 19.76 10.82
CA ILE A 316 11.44 20.21 11.23
C ILE A 316 12.02 21.15 10.16
N PRO A 317 12.15 22.46 10.43
CA PRO A 317 12.73 23.40 9.47
C PRO A 317 14.25 23.18 9.34
N ILE A 318 14.65 22.52 8.26
CA ILE A 318 16.06 22.21 7.95
C ILE A 318 16.98 23.44 8.02
N PRO A 319 16.62 24.63 7.48
CA PRO A 319 17.48 25.81 7.60
C PRO A 319 17.76 26.23 9.04
N THR A 320 16.75 26.15 9.91
CA THR A 320 16.88 26.45 11.34
C THR A 320 17.74 25.40 12.04
N LEU A 321 17.51 24.11 11.78
CA LEU A 321 18.30 23.03 12.37
C LEU A 321 19.78 23.12 11.97
N ASN A 322 20.08 23.40 10.70
CA ASN A 322 21.43 23.64 10.23
C ASN A 322 22.07 24.86 10.92
N THR A 323 21.29 25.91 11.21
CA THR A 323 21.77 27.06 11.97
C THR A 323 22.18 26.64 13.39
N TRP A 324 21.40 25.79 14.06
CA TRP A 324 21.75 25.26 15.38
C TRP A 324 23.00 24.38 15.33
N PHE A 325 23.10 23.48 14.35
CA PHE A 325 24.26 22.59 14.18
C PHE A 325 25.55 23.33 13.77
N ALA A 326 25.44 24.59 13.35
CA ALA A 326 26.59 25.46 13.11
C ALA A 326 27.10 26.18 14.37
N THR A 327 26.37 26.11 15.49
CA THR A 327 26.77 26.75 16.76
C THR A 327 27.71 25.87 17.58
N GLU A 328 28.55 26.48 18.42
CA GLU A 328 29.41 25.75 19.36
C GLU A 328 28.64 25.01 20.46
N GLU A 329 27.37 25.40 20.70
CA GLU A 329 26.50 24.73 21.69
C GLU A 329 26.16 23.29 21.28
N VAL A 330 26.11 23.01 19.97
CA VAL A 330 25.88 21.67 19.42
C VAL A 330 27.20 21.06 18.96
N TYR A 331 28.15 20.92 19.90
CA TYR A 331 29.53 20.51 19.62
C TYR A 331 29.68 19.11 18.96
N TRP A 332 28.66 18.26 19.05
CA TRP A 332 28.68 16.89 18.55
C TRP A 332 28.15 16.74 17.11
N ALA A 333 27.57 17.79 16.53
CA ALA A 333 27.01 17.77 15.18
C ALA A 333 27.59 18.90 14.31
N LYS A 334 27.34 18.84 13.00
CA LYS A 334 27.73 19.87 12.03
C LYS A 334 26.60 20.06 11.01
N PRO A 335 26.45 21.25 10.41
CA PRO A 335 25.47 21.46 9.35
C PRO A 335 25.79 20.60 8.14
N MET A 336 24.75 20.25 7.37
CA MET A 336 24.86 19.43 6.17
C MET A 336 24.09 20.06 5.01
N PRO A 337 24.41 19.73 3.74
CA PRO A 337 23.56 20.10 2.60
C PRO A 337 22.10 19.69 2.84
N GLU A 338 21.16 20.50 2.34
CA GLU A 338 19.74 20.35 2.67
C GLU A 338 19.20 18.94 2.36
N ASP A 339 19.55 18.38 1.21
CA ASP A 339 19.13 17.03 0.80
C ASP A 339 19.68 15.94 1.73
N ALA A 340 20.91 16.11 2.22
CA ALA A 340 21.54 15.16 3.13
C ALA A 340 20.93 15.26 4.54
N MET A 341 20.62 16.47 5.01
CA MET A 341 19.89 16.67 6.27
C MET A 341 18.47 16.11 6.18
N ARG A 342 17.78 16.32 5.05
CA ARG A 342 16.45 15.77 4.78
C ARG A 342 16.47 14.24 4.84
N ALA A 343 17.43 13.60 4.17
CA ALA A 343 17.60 12.16 4.22
C ALA A 343 17.92 11.67 5.66
N THR A 344 18.71 12.43 6.42
CA THR A 344 19.03 12.09 7.82
C THR A 344 17.78 12.08 8.70
N LEU A 345 16.93 13.11 8.58
CA LEU A 345 15.69 13.21 9.33
C LEU A 345 14.67 12.13 8.92
N GLN A 346 14.57 11.83 7.62
CA GLN A 346 13.65 10.81 7.09
C GLN A 346 14.01 9.38 7.50
N ASN A 347 15.31 9.09 7.68
CA ASN A 347 15.80 7.77 8.07
C ASN A 347 16.02 7.63 9.59
N SER A 348 15.55 8.59 10.37
CA SER A 348 15.63 8.58 11.84
C SER A 348 14.25 8.79 12.45
N LEU A 349 14.02 8.24 13.64
CA LEU A 349 12.88 8.63 14.46
C LEU A 349 13.20 9.97 15.12
N CYS A 350 12.62 11.05 14.61
CA CYS A 350 12.84 12.41 15.11
C CYS A 350 11.74 12.82 16.08
N PHE A 351 12.04 13.73 17.00
CA PHE A 351 11.10 14.38 17.91
C PHE A 351 11.37 15.88 17.86
N GLY A 352 10.53 16.63 17.15
CA GLY A 352 10.58 18.09 17.16
C GLY A 352 9.78 18.65 18.33
N LEU A 353 10.36 19.60 19.07
CA LEU A 353 9.71 20.33 20.16
C LEU A 353 9.35 21.74 19.68
N TYR A 354 8.11 22.13 19.93
CA TYR A 354 7.52 23.38 19.46
C TYR A 354 6.87 24.14 20.60
N HIS A 355 6.94 25.47 20.52
CA HIS A 355 6.17 26.39 21.33
C HIS A 355 4.97 26.91 20.52
N CYS A 356 3.79 26.91 21.14
CA CYS A 356 2.52 27.34 20.59
C CYS A 356 2.09 28.62 21.33
N PRO A 357 2.36 29.82 20.79
CA PRO A 357 1.86 31.06 21.38
C PRO A 357 0.33 31.01 21.45
N ASN A 358 -0.24 31.29 22.63
CA ASN A 358 -1.65 31.09 23.01
C ASN A 358 -2.70 31.19 21.88
N LYS A 359 -3.65 30.25 21.89
CA LYS A 359 -5.02 30.45 21.39
C LYS A 359 -5.64 31.59 22.18
N ASP A 360 -6.01 32.68 21.54
CA ASP A 360 -6.80 33.72 22.19
C ASP A 360 -8.06 33.08 22.80
N SER A 361 -8.33 33.38 24.07
CA SER A 361 -9.51 32.94 24.84
C SER A 361 -10.85 33.49 24.32
N ASN A 362 -10.85 34.15 23.15
CA ASN A 362 -12.04 34.48 22.37
C ASN A 362 -11.97 33.69 21.07
N GLY A 363 -12.87 32.70 20.91
CA GLY A 363 -12.93 31.75 19.79
C GLY A 363 -13.26 32.35 18.42
N THR A 364 -12.56 33.39 17.99
CA THR A 364 -12.52 33.85 16.61
C THR A 364 -11.44 33.06 15.86
N LYS A 365 -11.89 32.12 15.02
CA LYS A 365 -11.07 31.45 14.01
C LYS A 365 -10.60 32.47 12.98
N ASP A 366 -9.52 33.18 13.25
CA ASP A 366 -8.75 33.84 12.19
C ASP A 366 -7.87 32.80 11.51
N SER A 367 -8.10 32.65 10.20
CA SER A 367 -7.52 31.68 9.28
C SER A 367 -6.07 31.97 8.88
N LYS A 368 -5.24 32.43 9.83
CA LYS A 368 -3.78 32.43 9.69
C LYS A 368 -3.25 31.21 10.43
N ALA A 369 -2.64 30.27 9.71
CA ALA A 369 -2.06 29.06 10.27
C ALA A 369 -1.30 29.35 11.58
N GLU A 370 -1.72 28.71 12.68
CA GLU A 370 -1.02 28.75 13.97
C GLU A 370 0.46 28.41 13.73
N LYS A 371 1.35 29.40 13.81
CA LYS A 371 2.76 29.20 13.48
C LYS A 371 3.47 28.57 14.68
N LEU A 372 3.67 27.26 14.62
CA LEU A 372 4.50 26.52 15.58
C LEU A 372 5.93 27.07 15.55
N GLU A 373 6.44 27.47 16.70
CA GLU A 373 7.84 27.90 16.85
C GLU A 373 8.69 26.67 17.17
N PHE A 374 9.60 26.27 16.29
CA PHE A 374 10.51 25.14 16.51
C PHE A 374 11.61 25.53 17.50
N ILE A 375 11.63 24.89 18.67
CA ILE A 375 12.48 25.28 19.81
C ILE A 375 13.38 24.16 20.35
N GLY A 376 13.26 22.93 19.85
CA GLY A 376 14.14 21.82 20.23
C GLY A 376 13.95 20.57 19.39
N ILE A 377 14.84 19.61 19.55
CA ILE A 377 14.86 18.34 18.82
C ILE A 377 15.48 17.21 19.65
N ALA A 378 15.04 15.98 19.41
CA ALA A 378 15.77 14.76 19.73
C ALA A 378 15.68 13.80 18.52
N ARG A 379 16.70 12.99 18.28
CA ARG A 379 16.72 12.07 17.13
C ARG A 379 17.21 10.69 17.52
N CYS A 380 16.57 9.66 16.99
CA CYS A 380 16.92 8.27 17.25
C CYS A 380 17.23 7.54 15.94
N ILE A 381 18.40 6.91 15.85
CA ILE A 381 18.74 5.96 14.79
C ILE A 381 18.35 4.57 15.28
N THR A 382 17.46 3.88 14.58
CA THR A 382 16.86 2.63 15.08
C THR A 382 16.36 1.72 13.96
N ASP A 383 16.36 0.42 14.22
CA ASP A 383 15.65 -0.60 13.41
C ASP A 383 14.21 -0.83 13.90
N THR A 384 13.74 0.02 14.83
CA THR A 384 12.43 -0.01 15.50
C THR A 384 12.11 -1.31 16.25
N THR A 385 13.10 -2.20 16.43
CA THR A 385 12.85 -3.56 16.91
C THR A 385 13.87 -3.99 17.96
N THR A 386 15.17 -3.88 17.68
CA THR A 386 16.24 -4.48 18.50
C THR A 386 17.29 -3.48 18.98
N PHE A 387 17.42 -2.31 18.33
CA PHE A 387 18.45 -1.34 18.66
C PHE A 387 17.97 0.10 18.52
N ILE A 388 18.37 0.98 19.44
CA ILE A 388 18.16 2.43 19.34
C ILE A 388 19.40 3.21 19.78
N TYR A 389 19.77 4.23 19.00
CA TYR A 389 20.80 5.21 19.34
C TYR A 389 20.18 6.61 19.41
N LEU A 390 20.07 7.18 20.62
CA LEU A 390 19.59 8.54 20.87
C LEU A 390 20.73 9.54 20.67
N THR A 391 20.49 10.53 19.81
CA THR A 391 21.43 11.59 19.42
C THR A 391 20.69 12.90 19.20
N ASP A 392 21.45 14.00 19.07
CA ASP A 392 20.95 15.32 18.68
C ASP A 392 19.85 15.87 19.61
N VAL A 393 19.96 15.58 20.92
CA VAL A 393 19.06 16.15 21.93
C VAL A 393 19.49 17.59 22.19
N PHE A 394 18.67 18.55 21.75
CA PHE A 394 18.96 19.98 21.87
C PHE A 394 17.67 20.79 22.10
N ILE A 395 17.75 21.82 22.93
CA ILE A 395 16.68 22.80 23.17
C ILE A 395 17.32 24.19 23.18
N LEU A 396 16.68 25.16 22.53
CA LEU A 396 17.12 26.56 22.52
C LEU A 396 17.42 27.06 23.95
N PRO A 397 18.53 27.78 24.18
CA PRO A 397 18.95 28.24 25.51
C PRO A 397 17.85 28.98 26.30
N THR A 398 17.05 29.80 25.62
CA THR A 398 15.95 30.58 26.22
C THR A 398 14.83 29.70 26.80
N TYR A 399 14.72 28.45 26.38
CA TYR A 399 13.72 27.48 26.83
C TYR A 399 14.29 26.41 27.78
N GLN A 400 15.60 26.43 28.06
CA GLN A 400 16.24 25.50 29.00
C GLN A 400 15.86 25.80 30.45
N GLY A 401 16.04 24.82 31.35
CA GLY A 401 15.71 24.96 32.78
C GLY A 401 14.22 24.85 33.14
N SER A 402 13.32 24.78 32.15
CA SER A 402 11.86 24.67 32.31
C SER A 402 11.33 23.23 32.40
N GLY A 403 12.22 22.23 32.41
CA GLY A 403 11.87 20.80 32.41
C GLY A 403 11.47 20.24 31.04
N LEU A 404 11.55 21.02 29.96
CA LEU A 404 11.25 20.56 28.59
C LEU A 404 12.18 19.44 28.10
N GLY A 405 13.46 19.46 28.48
CA GLY A 405 14.39 18.36 28.14
C GLY A 405 13.96 17.02 28.74
N LYS A 406 13.51 17.02 30.00
CA LYS A 406 12.96 15.83 30.66
C LYS A 406 11.70 15.34 29.95
N TRP A 407 10.81 16.26 29.56
CA TRP A 407 9.59 15.91 28.85
C TRP A 407 9.88 15.31 27.46
N LEU A 408 10.79 15.93 26.70
CA LEU A 408 11.22 15.44 25.39
C LEU A 408 11.77 14.02 25.47
N VAL A 409 12.69 13.77 26.41
CA VAL A 409 13.28 12.43 26.59
C VAL A 409 12.27 11.43 27.15
N SER A 410 11.29 11.85 27.97
CA SER A 410 10.21 10.95 28.39
C SER A 410 9.33 10.49 27.22
N CYS A 411 9.09 11.34 26.22
CA CYS A 411 8.38 10.94 25.00
C CYS A 411 9.21 9.94 24.16
N VAL A 412 10.54 10.10 24.13
CA VAL A 412 11.44 9.10 23.53
C VAL A 412 11.32 7.78 24.27
N GLN A 413 11.34 7.81 25.61
CA GLN A 413 11.21 6.62 26.45
C GLN A 413 9.87 5.90 26.25
N GLU A 414 8.76 6.64 26.14
CA GLU A 414 7.44 6.05 25.84
C GLU A 414 7.45 5.31 24.51
N VAL A 415 8.16 5.80 23.48
CA VAL A 415 8.29 5.10 22.20
C VAL A 415 9.17 3.85 22.35
N ILE A 416 10.27 3.95 23.09
CA ILE A 416 11.15 2.83 23.41
C ILE A 416 10.37 1.69 24.10
N GLU A 417 9.49 2.01 25.04
CA GLU A 417 8.69 1.03 25.78
C GLU A 417 7.72 0.25 24.89
N THR A 418 7.40 0.76 23.69
CA THR A 418 6.59 0.02 22.70
C THR A 418 7.38 -1.02 21.90
N MET A 419 8.69 -1.16 22.13
CA MET A 419 9.57 -2.09 21.42
C MET A 419 9.89 -3.33 22.30
N PRO A 420 9.04 -4.38 22.30
CA PRO A 420 9.18 -5.51 23.23
C PRO A 420 10.43 -6.37 23.02
N TYR A 421 11.07 -6.26 21.86
CA TYR A 421 12.27 -7.01 21.50
C TYR A 421 13.55 -6.16 21.53
N LEU A 422 13.47 -4.95 22.08
CA LEU A 422 14.62 -4.04 22.15
C LEU A 422 15.73 -4.67 22.98
N ARG A 423 16.91 -4.77 22.40
CA ARG A 423 18.08 -5.40 23.03
C ARG A 423 19.02 -4.38 23.63
N ARG A 424 19.18 -3.21 22.99
CA ARG A 424 20.08 -2.15 23.45
C ARG A 424 19.56 -0.76 23.11
N SER A 425 19.77 0.16 24.05
CA SER A 425 19.66 1.60 23.89
C SER A 425 21.03 2.22 24.13
N LEU A 426 21.45 3.12 23.25
CA LEU A 426 22.76 3.78 23.31
C LEU A 426 22.59 5.30 23.21
N LEU A 427 23.45 6.06 23.88
CA LEU A 427 23.68 7.47 23.63
C LEU A 427 25.12 7.83 23.99
N PHE A 428 25.64 8.92 23.41
CA PHE A 428 26.95 9.48 23.76
C PHE A 428 26.76 10.90 24.29
N THR A 429 27.50 11.28 25.33
CA THR A 429 27.57 12.65 25.83
C THR A 429 28.98 12.98 26.30
N GLY A 430 29.43 14.20 26.03
CA GLY A 430 30.67 14.77 26.58
C GLY A 430 30.47 15.56 27.87
N ASP A 431 29.23 15.80 28.31
CA ASP A 431 28.94 16.52 29.56
C ASP A 431 28.65 15.55 30.71
N TRP A 432 29.72 15.19 31.42
CA TRP A 432 29.65 14.27 32.56
C TRP A 432 28.83 14.80 33.73
N LYS A 433 28.84 16.12 33.97
CA LYS A 433 28.23 16.69 35.19
C LYS A 433 26.72 16.85 35.04
N ARG A 434 26.23 17.17 33.84
CA ARG A 434 24.82 17.47 33.60
C ARG A 434 24.09 16.34 32.89
N SER A 435 24.66 15.80 31.81
CA SER A 435 23.95 14.84 30.96
C SER A 435 23.91 13.45 31.55
N VAL A 436 25.00 12.96 32.16
CA VAL A 436 25.03 11.59 32.72
C VAL A 436 23.94 11.40 33.79
N PRO A 437 23.84 12.24 34.86
CA PRO A 437 22.78 12.06 35.85
C PRO A 437 21.36 12.35 35.31
N PHE A 438 21.25 13.04 34.17
CA PHE A 438 19.97 13.30 33.52
C PHE A 438 19.46 12.06 32.79
N TYR A 439 20.32 11.41 31.99
CA TYR A 439 19.93 10.22 31.24
C TYR A 439 19.78 8.98 32.13
N GLU A 440 20.62 8.81 33.16
CA GLU A 440 20.45 7.76 34.18
C GLU A 440 19.05 7.85 34.82
N ARG A 441 18.64 9.05 35.24
CA ARG A 441 17.33 9.25 35.89
C ARG A 441 16.13 9.18 34.96
N THR A 442 16.28 9.55 33.69
CA THR A 442 15.14 9.68 32.76
C THR A 442 14.93 8.43 31.92
N MET A 443 16.01 7.71 31.58
CA MET A 443 15.98 6.53 30.72
C MET A 443 16.47 5.25 31.41
N GLY A 444 17.03 5.33 32.61
CA GLY A 444 17.57 4.15 33.32
C GLY A 444 18.78 3.53 32.63
N VAL A 445 19.56 4.33 31.88
CA VAL A 445 20.78 3.88 31.20
C VAL A 445 21.98 3.99 32.12
N ASP A 446 22.91 3.03 32.02
CA ASP A 446 24.16 3.01 32.79
C ASP A 446 25.36 3.45 31.94
N VAL A 447 26.40 3.99 32.59
CA VAL A 447 27.67 4.26 31.90
C VAL A 447 28.44 2.96 31.70
N VAL A 448 28.84 2.71 30.44
CA VAL A 448 29.72 1.59 30.09
C VAL A 448 31.11 2.14 29.82
N GLU A 449 32.08 1.80 30.67
CA GLU A 449 33.49 2.05 30.42
C GLU A 449 34.01 1.04 29.39
N PHE A 450 34.60 1.52 28.31
CA PHE A 450 35.20 0.71 27.24
C PHE A 450 36.72 0.82 27.24
#